data_AF-A0A6M8V9M0-F1
#
_entry.id   AF-A0A6M8V9M0-F1
#
_cell.length_a   1.000
_cell.length_b   1.000
_cell.length_c   1.000
_cell.angle_alpha   90.00
_cell.angle_beta   90.00
_cell.angle_gamma   90.00
#
_symmetry.space_group_name_H-M   'P 1'
#
loop_
_entity.id
_entity.type
_entity.pdbx_description
1 polymer ?
#
loop_
_entity_poly.entity_id
_entity_poly.type
_entity_poly.pdbx_seq_one_letter_code
_entity_poly.pdbx_strand_id
1 'polypeptide(L)'
;MLKKLRQRVIISVVVAGVLYLAFTIYADFNQVIKTFGRFNLWLIPILLLLSFFNYFARFLKWDYYLSVVKIKLKKIDSLSTFMSGLIMSVTPAKLGEIT
;
A
#
# COMPACT_ATOMS: atom_id res chain seq x y z
N MET A 1 -11.84 -0.65 -39.15
CA MET A 1 -11.43 0.75 -38.90
C MET A 1 -11.35 1.09 -37.40
N LEU A 2 -12.42 0.85 -36.62
CA LEU A 2 -12.51 1.13 -35.17
C LEU A 2 -11.39 0.50 -34.31
N LYS A 3 -10.96 -0.73 -34.62
CA LYS A 3 -9.88 -1.44 -33.87
C LYS A 3 -8.52 -0.72 -33.95
N LYS A 4 -8.18 -0.16 -35.13
CA LYS A 4 -6.94 0.62 -35.34
C LYS A 4 -7.01 1.98 -34.64
N LEU A 5 -8.19 2.62 -34.64
CA LEU A 5 -8.40 3.89 -33.94
C LEU A 5 -8.26 3.71 -32.43
N ARG A 6 -8.89 2.67 -31.85
CA ARG A 6 -8.75 2.31 -30.44
C ARG A 6 -7.29 2.07 -30.03
N GLN A 7 -6.54 1.34 -30.85
CA GLN A 7 -5.13 1.06 -30.57
C GLN A 7 -4.28 2.34 -30.58
N ARG A 8 -4.51 3.25 -31.53
CA ARG A 8 -3.80 4.55 -31.56
C ARG A 8 -4.16 5.42 -30.36
N VAL A 9 -5.43 5.49 -29.98
CA VAL A 9 -5.87 6.26 -28.80
C VAL A 9 -5.24 5.72 -27.52
N ILE A 10 -5.22 4.39 -27.33
CA ILE A 10 -4.56 3.77 -26.16
C ILE A 10 -3.07 4.12 -26.15
N ILE A 11 -2.38 4.00 -27.29
CA ILE A 11 -0.96 4.36 -27.39
C ILE A 11 -0.74 5.85 -27.06
N SER A 12 -1.57 6.75 -27.60
CA SER A 12 -1.49 8.18 -27.30
C SER A 12 -1.72 8.49 -25.82
N VAL A 13 -2.67 7.82 -25.16
CA VAL A 13 -2.93 8.00 -23.72
C VAL A 13 -1.76 7.48 -22.89
N VAL A 14 -1.21 6.32 -23.24
CA VAL A 14 -0.04 5.76 -22.54
C VAL A 14 1.16 6.69 -22.71
N VAL A 15 1.44 7.15 -23.93
CA VAL A 15 2.54 8.08 -24.21
C VAL A 15 2.34 9.41 -23.47
N ALA A 16 1.14 9.98 -23.50
CA ALA A 16 0.82 11.20 -22.76
C ALA A 16 0.98 11.00 -21.24
N GLY A 17 0.55 9.85 -20.71
CA GLY A 17 0.72 9.51 -19.29
C GLY A 17 2.18 9.36 -18.90
N VAL A 18 3.00 8.70 -19.72
CA VAL A 18 4.45 8.57 -19.50
C VAL A 18 5.15 9.93 -19.55
N LEU A 19 4.83 10.76 -20.54
CA LEU A 19 5.40 12.10 -20.67
C LEU A 19 4.99 13.00 -19.50
N TYR A 20 3.72 12.96 -19.09
CA TYR A 20 3.23 13.68 -17.93
C TYR A 20 3.99 13.26 -16.66
N LEU A 21 4.11 11.96 -16.39
CA LEU A 21 4.88 11.45 -15.24
C LEU A 21 6.34 11.92 -15.29
N ALA A 22 6.98 11.85 -16.46
CA ALA A 22 8.36 12.30 -16.63
C ALA A 22 8.51 13.80 -16.34
N PHE A 23 7.58 14.63 -16.81
CA PHE A 23 7.60 16.08 -16.56
C PHE A 23 7.30 16.42 -15.10
N THR A 24 6.33 15.77 -14.47
CA THR A 24 6.03 15.95 -13.04
C THR A 24 7.24 15.60 -12.19
N ILE A 25 7.89 14.46 -12.47
CA ILE A 25 9.11 14.09 -11.75
C ILE A 25 10.19 15.15 -12.00
N TYR A 26 10.47 15.52 -13.25
CA TYR A 26 11.52 16.49 -13.56
C TYR A 26 11.30 17.88 -12.91
N ALA A 27 10.07 18.40 -12.96
CA ALA A 27 9.74 19.73 -12.46
C ALA A 27 9.71 19.77 -10.92
N ASP A 28 9.09 18.78 -10.28
CA ASP A 28 8.82 18.81 -8.84
C ASP A 28 9.92 18.16 -8.00
N PHE A 29 10.86 17.40 -8.60
CA PHE A 29 11.90 16.68 -7.85
C PHE A 29 12.68 17.56 -6.86
N ASN A 30 13.07 18.76 -7.29
CA ASN A 30 13.79 19.71 -6.44
C ASN A 30 12.93 20.21 -5.27
N GLN A 31 11.64 20.38 -5.48
CA GLN A 31 10.72 20.84 -4.44
C GLN A 31 10.42 19.72 -3.44
N VAL A 32 10.28 18.48 -3.92
CA VAL A 32 10.14 17.28 -3.10
C VAL A 32 11.36 17.11 -2.18
N ILE A 33 12.59 17.19 -2.71
CA ILE A 33 13.82 17.08 -1.90
C ILE A 33 13.91 18.20 -0.86
N LYS A 34 13.61 19.45 -1.24
CA LYS A 34 13.57 20.58 -0.29
C LYS A 34 12.55 20.36 0.82
N THR A 35 11.43 19.72 0.51
CA THR A 35 10.38 19.40 1.50
C THR A 35 10.84 18.31 2.45
N PHE A 36 11.52 17.27 1.96
CA PHE A 36 12.18 16.28 2.82
C PHE A 36 13.21 16.90 3.77
N GLY A 37 13.98 17.90 3.31
CA GLY A 37 14.93 18.63 4.18
C GLY A 37 14.27 19.50 5.26
N ARG A 38 13.01 19.91 5.05
CA ARG A 38 12.20 20.64 6.05
C ARG A 38 11.33 19.72 6.90
N PHE A 39 11.30 18.43 6.60
CA PHE A 39 10.46 17.47 7.29
C PHE A 39 10.96 17.30 8.73
N ASN A 40 10.06 17.47 9.69
CA ASN A 40 10.40 17.33 11.09
C ASN A 40 10.55 15.85 11.45
N LEU A 41 11.80 15.39 11.61
CA LEU A 41 12.12 14.01 11.97
C LEU A 41 11.46 13.55 13.29
N TRP A 42 11.10 14.48 14.19
CA TRP A 42 10.35 14.17 15.42
C TRP A 42 8.94 13.63 15.15
N LEU A 43 8.38 13.85 13.96
CA LEU A 43 7.10 13.27 13.57
C LEU A 43 7.24 11.78 13.20
N ILE A 44 8.43 11.28 12.86
CA ILE A 44 8.62 9.88 12.46
C ILE A 44 8.19 8.92 13.56
N PRO A 45 8.64 9.03 14.82
CA PRO A 45 8.15 8.17 15.90
C PRO A 45 6.64 8.21 16.07
N ILE A 46 6.02 9.38 15.95
CA ILE A 46 4.58 9.57 16.09
C ILE A 46 3.84 8.87 14.95
N LEU A 47 4.28 9.05 13.70
CA LEU A 47 3.69 8.41 12.52
C LEU A 47 3.84 6.89 12.59
N LEU A 48 5.00 6.39 13.02
CA LEU A 48 5.24 4.96 13.21
C LEU A 48 4.36 4.38 14.32
N LEU A 49 4.23 5.08 15.45
CA LEU A 49 3.32 4.68 16.53
C LEU A 49 1.87 4.64 16.04
N LEU A 50 1.43 5.67 15.32
CA LEU A 50 0.07 5.75 14.81
C LEU A 50 -0.21 4.62 13.79
N SER A 51 0.76 4.34 12.91
CA SER A 51 0.67 3.21 11.98
C SER A 51 0.68 1.87 12.72
N PHE A 52 1.48 1.72 13.78
CA PHE A 52 1.51 0.51 14.60
C PHE A 52 0.17 0.29 15.31
N PHE A 53 -0.41 1.35 15.90
CA PHE A 53 -1.74 1.29 16.52
C PHE A 53 -2.84 0.89 15.53
N ASN A 54 -2.73 1.34 14.27
CA ASN A 54 -3.65 0.92 13.21
C ASN A 54 -3.60 -0.61 12.98
N TYR A 55 -2.40 -1.18 12.83
CA TYR A 55 -2.22 -2.62 12.68
C TYR A 55 -2.64 -3.39 13.95
N PHE A 56 -2.37 -2.84 15.13
CA PHE A 56 -2.78 -3.43 16.39
C PHE A 56 -4.30 -3.50 16.54
N ALA A 57 -5.02 -2.42 16.23
CA ALA A 57 -6.49 -2.43 16.23
C ALA A 57 -7.05 -3.47 15.23
N ARG A 58 -6.42 -3.60 14.06
CA ARG A 58 -6.78 -4.62 13.07
C ARG A 58 -6.54 -6.04 13.59
N PHE A 59 -5.46 -6.28 14.33
CA PHE A 59 -5.19 -7.56 14.99
C PHE A 59 -6.24 -7.87 16.07
N LEU A 60 -6.64 -6.90 16.89
CA LEU A 60 -7.70 -7.11 17.90
C LEU A 60 -9.02 -7.51 17.25
N LYS A 61 -9.38 -6.89 16.12
CA LYS A 61 -10.56 -7.28 15.35
C LYS A 61 -10.46 -8.72 14.81
N TRP A 62 -9.28 -9.11 14.32
CA TRP A 62 -9.00 -10.49 13.89
C TRP A 62 -9.16 -11.49 15.03
N ASP A 63 -8.57 -11.21 16.19
CA ASP A 63 -8.65 -12.07 17.38
C ASP A 63 -10.09 -12.19 17.89
N TYR A 64 -10.84 -11.08 17.85
CA TYR A 64 -12.28 -11.07 18.12
C TYR A 64 -13.04 -12.01 17.17
N TYR A 65 -12.81 -11.96 15.86
CA TYR A 65 -13.47 -12.86 14.92
C TYR A 65 -13.12 -14.33 15.12
N LEU A 66 -11.87 -14.65 15.46
CA LEU A 66 -11.49 -16.03 15.84
C LEU A 66 -12.29 -16.51 17.04
N SER A 67 -12.51 -15.64 18.03
CA SER A 67 -13.33 -15.98 19.21
C SER A 67 -14.80 -16.23 18.86
N VAL A 68 -15.38 -15.47 17.93
CA VAL A 68 -16.75 -15.65 17.44
C VAL A 68 -16.92 -17.00 16.73
N VAL A 69 -15.92 -17.42 15.94
CA VAL A 69 -15.91 -18.71 15.23
C VAL A 69 -15.44 -19.86 16.14
N LYS A 70 -15.16 -19.59 17.43
CA LYS A 70 -14.72 -20.56 18.46
C LYS A 70 -13.39 -21.25 18.12
N ILE A 71 -12.53 -20.60 17.34
CA ILE A 71 -11.19 -21.10 17.01
C ILE A 71 -10.25 -20.69 18.15
N LYS A 72 -9.71 -21.68 18.86
CA LYS A 72 -8.73 -21.45 19.94
C LYS A 72 -7.32 -21.60 19.38
N LEU A 73 -6.61 -20.49 19.24
CA LEU A 73 -5.20 -20.44 18.88
C LEU A 73 -4.40 -19.86 20.04
N LYS A 74 -3.14 -20.26 20.19
CA LYS A 74 -2.23 -19.53 21.09
C LYS A 74 -2.02 -18.12 20.51
N LYS A 75 -1.93 -17.10 21.37
CA LYS A 75 -1.80 -15.70 20.91
C LYS A 75 -0.61 -15.47 19.97
N ILE A 76 0.49 -16.19 20.20
CA ILE A 76 1.69 -16.13 19.35
C ILE A 76 1.37 -16.68 17.95
N ASP A 77 0.68 -17.82 17.86
CA ASP A 77 0.30 -18.44 16.59
C ASP A 77 -0.73 -17.58 15.83
N SER A 78 -1.69 -17.00 16.55
CA SER A 78 -2.68 -16.04 16.01
C SER A 78 -1.99 -14.80 15.42
N LEU A 79 -1.01 -14.24 16.14
CA LEU A 79 -0.23 -13.09 15.67
C LEU A 79 0.61 -13.43 14.44
N SER A 80 1.32 -14.56 14.45
CA SER A 80 2.10 -15.03 13.30
C SER A 80 1.23 -15.26 12.06
N THR A 81 0.03 -15.82 12.24
CA THR A 81 -0.95 -16.02 11.17
C THR A 81 -1.42 -14.68 10.61
N PHE A 82 -1.77 -13.73 11.48
CA PHE A 82 -2.17 -12.37 11.08
C PHE A 82 -1.06 -11.63 10.32
N MET A 83 0.18 -11.70 10.81
CA MET A 83 1.34 -11.09 10.15
C MET A 83 1.63 -11.72 8.78
N SER A 84 1.45 -13.04 8.65
CA SER A 84 1.60 -13.72 7.36
C SER A 84 0.57 -13.24 6.33
N GLY A 85 -0.69 -13.02 6.75
CA GLY A 85 -1.73 -12.43 5.89
C GLY A 85 -1.46 -10.96 5.51
N LEU A 86 -0.80 -10.20 6.38
CA LEU A 86 -0.38 -8.82 6.06
C LEU A 86 0.67 -8.78 4.94
N ILE A 87 1.62 -9.71 4.94
CA ILE A 87 2.66 -9.80 3.89
C ILE A 87 2.01 -10.02 2.51
N MET A 88 0.97 -10.85 2.44
CA MET A 88 0.24 -11.10 1.19
C MET A 88 -0.38 -9.83 0.60
N SER A 89 -0.76 -8.85 1.45
CA SER A 89 -1.33 -7.57 1.01
C SER A 89 -0.32 -6.64 0.33
N VAL A 90 0.99 -6.87 0.51
CA VAL A 90 2.06 -6.06 -0.07
C VAL A 90 2.33 -6.44 -1.54
N THR A 91 1.79 -7.58 -2.01
CA THR A 91 1.95 -8.00 -3.41
C THR A 91 1.15 -7.11 -4.37
N PRO A 92 1.76 -6.66 -5.49
CA PRO A 92 1.03 -5.87 -6.48
C PRO A 92 -0.14 -6.70 -7.03
N ALA A 93 -1.31 -6.06 -7.09
CA ALA A 93 -2.60 -6.66 -7.47
C ALA A 93 -3.21 -7.69 -6.50
N LYS A 94 -2.77 -7.76 -5.22
CA LYS A 94 -3.29 -8.74 -4.22
C LYS A 94 -3.22 -10.18 -4.72
N LEU A 95 -2.30 -10.48 -5.63
CA LEU A 95 -2.19 -11.80 -6.25
C LEU A 95 -1.88 -12.89 -5.22
N GLY A 96 -1.37 -12.53 -4.03
CA GLY A 96 -1.25 -13.45 -2.91
C GLY A 96 -2.58 -14.07 -2.45
N GLU A 97 -3.71 -13.35 -2.56
CA GLU A 97 -5.05 -13.89 -2.18
C GLU A 97 -5.62 -14.86 -3.23
N ILE A 98 -5.02 -14.94 -4.43
CA ILE A 98 -5.45 -15.81 -5.53
C ILE A 98 -4.55 -17.05 -5.56
N THR A 99 -4.73 -17.95 -4.59
CA THR A 99 -4.27 -19.35 -4.67
C THR A 99 -5.47 -20.25 -4.50
#